data_AF-A0A6C1U025-F1
#
_entry.id   AF-A0A6C1U025-F1
#
_cell.length_a   1.000
_cell.length_b   1.000
_cell.length_c   1.000
_cell.angle_alpha   90.00
_cell.angle_beta   90.00
_cell.angle_gamma   90.00
#
_symmetry.space_group_name_H-M   'P 1'
#
loop_
_entity.id
_entity.type
_entity.pdbx_description
1 polymer ?
#
loop_
_entity_poly.entity_id
_entity_poly.type
_entity_poly.pdbx_seq_one_letter_code
_entity_poly.pdbx_strand_id
1 'polypeptide(L)' 'MRRDLIFQTCIGFVGFFALLALVQAVLNLFRPSPAVWPGLLAGALCLATFLLVRRWLRWRRSHASP' A
#
# COMPACT_ATOMS: atom_id res chain seq x y z
N MET A 1 -15.45 -10.25 -12.45
CA MET A 1 -15.89 -9.88 -11.08
C MET A 1 -14.97 -10.39 -9.97
N ARG A 2 -14.81 -11.71 -9.73
CA ARG A 2 -14.03 -12.23 -8.58
C ARG A 2 -12.61 -11.66 -8.44
N ARG A 3 -11.87 -11.57 -9.55
CA ARG A 3 -10.50 -11.05 -9.55
C ARG A 3 -10.40 -9.55 -9.25
N ASP A 4 -11.42 -8.78 -9.63
CA ASP A 4 -11.48 -7.35 -9.34
C ASP A 4 -11.68 -7.10 -7.85
N LEU A 5 -12.59 -7.86 -7.22
CA LEU A 5 -12.79 -7.85 -5.76
C LEU A 5 -11.50 -8.22 -5.01
N ILE A 6 -10.78 -9.26 -5.44
CA ILE A 6 -9.49 -9.63 -4.83
C ILE A 6 -8.50 -8.45 -4.87
N PHE A 7 -8.36 -7.78 -6.02
CA PHE A 7 -7.48 -6.61 -6.12
C PHE A 7 -7.93 -5.48 -5.19
N GLN A 8 -9.23 -5.16 -5.17
CA GLN A 8 -9.78 -4.11 -4.30
C GLN A 8 -9.53 -4.44 -2.81
N THR A 9 -9.78 -5.67 -2.38
CA THR A 9 -9.51 -6.13 -1.01
C THR A 9 -8.02 -6.04 -0.68
N CYS A 10 -7.12 -6.53 -1.55
CA CYS A 10 -5.68 -6.44 -1.32
C CYS A 10 -5.19 -4.99 -1.26
N ILE A 11 -5.65 -4.13 -2.17
CA ILE A 11 -5.29 -2.71 -2.20
C ILE A 11 -5.77 -2.01 -0.93
N GLY A 12 -7.02 -2.24 -0.53
CA GLY A 12 -7.60 -1.65 0.68
C GLY A 12 -6.86 -2.10 1.94
N PHE A 13 -6.60 -3.41 2.07
CA PHE A 13 -5.88 -3.97 3.21
C PHE A 13 -4.44 -3.42 3.31
N VAL A 14 -3.65 -3.55 2.25
CA VAL A 14 -2.25 -3.10 2.26
C VAL A 14 -2.19 -1.58 2.40
N GLY A 15 -3.08 -0.83 1.76
CA GLY A 15 -3.17 0.62 1.89
C GLY A 15 -3.51 1.09 3.29
N PHE A 16 -4.41 0.39 4.00
CA PHE A 16 -4.72 0.69 5.39
C PHE A 16 -3.50 0.51 6.31
N PHE A 17 -2.79 -0.61 6.18
CA PHE A 17 -1.57 -0.82 6.95
C PHE A 17 -0.45 0.13 6.55
N ALA A 18 -0.36 0.52 5.27
CA ALA A 18 0.57 1.55 4.82
C ALA A 18 0.30 2.89 5.52
N LEU A 19 -0.97 3.27 5.68
CA LEU A 19 -1.37 4.46 6.41
C LEU A 19 -0.99 4.37 7.89
N LEU A 20 -1.28 3.24 8.56
CA LEU A 20 -0.90 3.04 9.95
C LEU A 20 0.61 3.08 10.15
N ALA A 21 1.37 2.41 9.28
CA ALA A 21 2.83 2.41 9.31
C ALA A 21 3.39 3.81 9.06
N LEU A 22 2.80 4.59 8.15
CA LEU A 22 3.18 5.97 7.91
C LEU A 22 2.95 6.84 9.16
N VAL A 23 1.78 6.73 9.79
CA VAL A 23 1.48 7.43 11.04
C VAL A 23 2.50 7.03 12.12
N GLN A 24 2.79 5.74 12.27
CA GLN A 24 3.80 5.27 13.21
C GLN A 24 5.20 5.80 12.89
N ALA A 25 5.58 5.89 11.62
CA ALA A 25 6.86 6.46 11.20
C ALA A 25 6.96 7.95 11.54
N VAL A 26 5.89 8.71 11.30
CA VAL A 26 5.79 10.13 11.67
C VAL A 26 5.88 10.30 13.19
N LEU A 27 5.13 9.52 13.96
CA LEU A 27 5.19 9.58 15.42
C LEU A 27 6.57 9.18 15.97
N ASN A 28 7.22 8.19 15.35
CA ASN A 28 8.55 7.73 15.73
C ASN A 28 9.64 8.80 15.48
N LEU A 29 9.46 9.70 14.52
CA LEU A 29 10.39 10.81 14.28
C LEU A 29 10.55 11.73 15.50
N PHE A 30 9.50 11.84 16.33
CA PHE A 30 9.50 12.67 17.54
C PHE A 30 9.94 11.90 18.80
N ARG A 31 10.36 10.64 18.69
CA ARG A 31 10.90 9.90 19.84
C ARG A 31 12.34 10.33 20.13
N PRO A 32 12.77 10.27 21.41
CA PRO A 32 14.15 10.56 21.81
C PRO A 32 15.20 9.69 21.09
N SER A 33 14.82 8.46 20.75
CA SER A 33 15.64 7.53 19.95
C SER A 33 14.78 6.96 18.82
N PRO A 34 14.76 7.61 17.64
CA PRO A 34 13.92 7.20 16.53
C PRO A 34 14.49 5.92 15.89
N ALA A 35 13.65 4.88 15.77
CA ALA A 35 14.01 3.68 15.04
C ALA A 35 13.84 3.88 13.52
N VAL A 36 14.69 3.26 12.70
CA VAL A 36 14.57 3.32 11.22
C VAL A 36 13.42 2.45 10.71
N TRP A 37 13.06 1.40 11.47
CA TRP A 37 12.17 0.34 11.01
C TRP A 37 10.74 0.79 10.64
N PRO A 38 10.08 1.68 11.39
CA PRO A 38 8.77 2.20 11.00
C PRO A 38 8.77 2.89 9.64
N GLY A 39 9.82 3.65 9.32
CA GLY A 39 9.97 4.33 8.03
C GLY A 39 10.17 3.35 6.87
N LEU A 40 11.01 2.32 7.08
CA LEU A 40 11.22 1.27 6.08
C LEU A 40 9.95 0.47 5.82
N LEU A 41 9.20 0.12 6.88
CA LEU A 41 7.92 -0.57 6.76
C LEU A 41 6.89 0.28 6.02
N ALA A 42 6.77 1.57 6.35
CA ALA A 42 5.88 2.49 5.66
C ALA A 42 6.23 2.60 4.17
N GLY A 43 7.52 2.77 3.84
CA GLY A 43 7.99 2.81 2.45
C GLY A 43 7.69 1.52 1.68
N ALA A 44 7.94 0.36 2.29
CA ALA A 44 7.66 -0.94 1.68
C ALA A 44 6.17 -1.15 1.40
N LEU A 45 5.28 -0.80 2.35
CA LEU A 45 3.84 -0.92 2.18
C LEU A 45 3.29 0.09 1.16
N CYS A 46 3.82 1.30 1.11
CA CYS A 46 3.49 2.28 0.07
C CYS A 46 3.88 1.75 -1.33
N LEU A 47 5.10 1.20 -1.47
CA LEU A 47 5.55 0.60 -2.73
C LEU A 47 4.67 -0.60 -3.13
N ALA A 48 4.34 -1.48 -2.18
CA ALA A 48 3.46 -2.61 -2.42
C ALA A 48 2.06 -2.15 -2.90
N THR A 49 1.49 -1.15 -2.23
CA THR A 49 0.20 -0.54 -2.62
C THR A 49 0.28 0.03 -4.03
N PHE A 50 1.33 0.79 -4.35
CA PHE A 50 1.55 1.34 -5.69
C PHE A 50 1.64 0.25 -6.77
N LEU A 51 2.41 -0.82 -6.52
CA LEU A 51 2.55 -1.93 -7.46
C LEU A 51 1.23 -2.68 -7.67
N LEU A 52 0.46 -2.90 -6.60
CA LEU A 52 -0.87 -3.51 -6.66
C LEU A 52 -1.84 -2.67 -7.50
N VAL A 53 -1.94 -1.37 -7.22
CA VAL A 53 -2.79 -0.43 -7.99
C VAL A 53 -2.35 -0.39 -9.45
N ARG A 54 -1.04 -0.27 -9.72
CA ARG A 54 -0.50 -0.27 -11.08
C ARG A 54 -0.81 -1.57 -11.81
N ARG A 55 -0.75 -2.72 -11.14
CA ARG A 55 -1.07 -4.03 -11.72
C ARG A 55 -2.57 -4.15 -12.00
N TRP A 56 -3.41 -3.71 -11.07
CA TRP A 56 -4.86 -3.70 -11.21
C TRP A 56 -5.31 -2.81 -12.36
N LEU A 57 -4.80 -1.58 -12.45
CA LEU A 57 -5.13 -0.65 -13.54
C LEU A 57 -4.68 -1.16 -14.91
N ARG A 58 -3.52 -1.83 -14.99
CA ARG A 58 -3.06 -2.47 -16.25
C ARG A 58 -4.00 -3.61 -16.65
N TRP A 59 -4.35 -4.47 -15.70
CA TRP A 59 -5.28 -5.58 -15.94
C TRP A 59 -6.66 -5.07 -16.38
N ARG A 60 -7.24 -4.09 -15.67
CA ARG A 60 -8.54 -3.51 -16.04
C ARG A 60 -8.54 -2.91 -17.44
N ARG A 61 -7.48 -2.18 -17.82
CA ARG A 61 -7.36 -1.61 -19.17
C ARG A 61 -7.32 -2.68 -20.27
N SER A 62 -6.57 -3.77 -20.05
CA SER A 62 -6.51 -4.88 -21.02
C SER A 62 -7.82 -5.68 -21.18
N HIS A 63 -8.72 -5.59 -20.20
CA HIS A 63 -10.02 -6.29 -20.22
C HIS A 63 -11.19 -5.31 -20.43
N ALA A 64 -10.90 -4.04 -20.75
CA ALA A 64 -11.87 -3.01 -21.08
C ALA A 64 -11.94 -2.74 -22.59
N SER A 65 -11.24 -3.54 -23.41
CA SER A 65 -11.43 -3.55 -24.87
C SER A 65 -12.76 -4.23 -25.20
N PRO A 66 -13.64 -3.59 -25.99
CA PRO A 66 -14.93 -4.14 -26.40
C PRO A 66 -14.79 -5.38 -27.29
#